data_AF-A0A0J7JVF1-F1
#
_entry.id   AF-A0A0J7JVF1-F1
#
_cell.length_a   1.000
_cell.length_b   1.000
_cell.length_c   1.000
_cell.angle_alpha   90.00
_cell.angle_beta   90.00
_cell.angle_gamma   90.00
#
_symmetry.space_group_name_H-M   'P 1'
#
loop_
_entity.id
_entity.type
_entity.pdbx_description
1 polymer ?
#
loop_
_entity_poly.entity_id
_entity_poly.type
_entity_poly.pdbx_seq_one_letter_code
_entity_poly.pdbx_strand_id
1 'polypeptide(L)' 'MTLQARLQDYIHAPGNISFGLWRAFRSQTREGDGPYRFVDGEMVERFLDLDEDKQELVCEGLGPSVEDMRNMMEELRRMH' A
#
# COMPACT_ATOMS: atom_id res chain seq x y z
N MET A 1 2.63 4.49 -11.60
CA MET A 1 2.12 3.42 -10.73
C MET A 1 2.77 3.60 -9.37
N THR A 2 2.05 3.43 -8.25
CA THR A 2 2.56 3.69 -6.89
C THR A 2 2.75 2.39 -6.11
N LEU A 3 3.56 2.41 -5.05
CA LEU A 3 3.72 1.27 -4.13
C LEU A 3 2.37 0.79 -3.58
N GLN A 4 1.54 1.72 -3.07
CA GLN A 4 0.22 1.37 -2.54
C GLN A 4 -0.67 0.68 -3.56
N ALA A 5 -0.62 1.08 -4.84
CA ALA A 5 -1.39 0.44 -5.90
C ALA A 5 -0.89 -1.00 -6.16
N ARG A 6 0.44 -1.19 -6.22
CA ARG A 6 1.07 -2.53 -6.34
C ARG A 6 0.68 -3.45 -5.19
N LEU A 7 0.74 -2.95 -3.96
CA LEU A 7 0.47 -3.73 -2.76
C LEU A 7 -0.96 -4.30 -2.70
N GLN A 8 -1.93 -3.67 -3.39
CA GLN A 8 -3.30 -4.18 -3.47
C GLN A 8 -3.39 -5.55 -4.16
N ASP A 9 -2.45 -5.85 -5.05
CA ASP A 9 -2.43 -7.13 -5.77
C ASP A 9 -1.88 -8.28 -4.91
N TYR A 10 -1.13 -7.96 -3.84
CA TYR A 10 -0.45 -8.95 -2.99
C TYR A 10 -1.03 -9.05 -1.57
N ILE A 11 -1.73 -8.01 -1.11
CA ILE A 11 -2.31 -7.95 0.24
C ILE A 11 -3.81 -8.10 0.14
N HIS A 12 -4.33 -9.22 0.64
CA HIS A 12 -5.75 -9.48 0.71
C HIS A 12 -6.29 -9.18 2.10
N ALA A 13 -7.24 -8.25 2.18
CA ALA A 13 -7.99 -8.00 3.40
C ALA A 13 -8.91 -9.18 3.71
N PRO A 14 -9.19 -9.47 5.00
CA PRO A 14 -10.21 -10.43 5.38
C PRO A 14 -11.55 -10.12 4.69
N GLY A 15 -12.15 -11.15 4.07
CA GLY A 15 -13.38 -10.99 3.28
C GLY A 15 -13.17 -10.52 1.83
N ASN A 16 -11.92 -10.43 1.36
CA ASN A 16 -11.55 -10.08 -0.03
C ASN A 16 -12.15 -8.74 -0.51
N ILE A 17 -12.29 -7.79 0.42
CA ILE A 17 -12.78 -6.45 0.12
C ILE A 17 -11.65 -5.67 -0.56
N SER A 18 -11.96 -4.99 -1.67
CA SER A 18 -11.02 -4.10 -2.34
C SER A 18 -10.59 -2.98 -1.40
N PHE A 19 -9.28 -2.83 -1.22
CA PHE A 19 -8.71 -1.75 -0.41
C PHE A 19 -9.13 -0.36 -0.92
N GLY A 20 -9.17 -0.17 -2.24
CA GLY A 20 -9.61 1.09 -2.86
C GLY A 20 -11.05 1.43 -2.48
N LEU A 21 -11.94 0.43 -2.52
CA LEU A 21 -13.33 0.59 -2.10
C LEU A 21 -13.46 0.84 -0.59
N TRP A 22 -12.64 0.18 0.22
CA TRP A 22 -12.61 0.37 1.67
C TRP A 22 -12.17 1.79 2.06
N ARG A 23 -11.15 2.33 1.38
CA ARG A 23 -10.60 3.67 1.64
C ARG A 23 -11.23 4.77 0.78
N ALA A 24 -12.20 4.44 -0.05
CA ALA A 24 -12.99 5.41 -0.78
C ALA A 24 -13.69 6.39 0.17
N PHE A 25 -13.68 7.66 -0.21
CA PHE A 25 -14.48 8.66 0.49
C PHE A 25 -15.97 8.37 0.27
N ARG A 26 -16.76 8.27 1.35
CA ARG A 26 -18.21 8.07 1.28
C ARG A 26 -18.94 9.19 2.03
N SER A 27 -19.87 9.86 1.37
CA SER A 27 -20.85 10.76 1.97
C SER A 27 -22.26 10.32 1.61
N GLN A 28 -23.28 10.95 2.20
CA GLN A 28 -24.69 10.67 1.87
C GLN A 28 -25.04 10.97 0.39
N THR A 29 -24.20 11.72 -0.32
CA THR A 29 -24.48 12.21 -1.67
C THR A 29 -23.40 11.84 -2.70
N ARG A 30 -22.23 11.35 -2.27
CA ARG A 30 -21.12 11.01 -3.15
C ARG A 30 -20.28 9.86 -2.61
N GLU A 31 -19.97 8.92 -3.49
CA GLU A 31 -18.90 7.95 -3.29
C GLU A 31 -17.74 8.29 -4.22
N GLY A 32 -16.50 8.24 -3.74
CA GLY A 32 -15.29 8.40 -4.54
C GLY A 32 -14.73 7.06 -4.99
N ASP A 33 -13.99 7.02 -6.08
CA ASP A 33 -13.43 5.77 -6.64
C ASP A 33 -12.25 5.21 -5.83
N GLY A 34 -11.77 5.93 -4.81
CA GLY A 34 -10.66 5.53 -3.95
C GLY A 34 -9.98 6.72 -3.25
N PRO A 35 -8.93 6.47 -2.45
CA PRO A 35 -8.16 7.54 -1.82
C PRO A 35 -7.42 8.37 -2.88
N TYR A 36 -7.56 9.70 -2.83
CA TYR A 36 -6.89 10.64 -3.74
C TYR A 36 -5.93 11.56 -2.97
N ARG A 37 -4.65 11.57 -3.36
CA ARG A 37 -3.56 12.31 -2.66
C ARG A 37 -3.37 11.92 -1.18
N PHE A 38 -3.78 10.71 -0.82
CA PHE A 38 -3.52 10.11 0.49
C PHE A 38 -2.79 8.79 0.32
N VAL A 39 -1.82 8.56 1.20
CA VAL A 39 -1.15 7.28 1.39
C VAL A 39 -1.61 6.73 2.74
N ASP A 40 -1.99 5.47 2.74
CA ASP A 40 -2.43 4.76 3.92
C ASP A 40 -1.23 4.07 4.58
N GLY A 41 -0.89 4.52 5.79
CA GLY A 41 0.26 4.02 6.56
C GLY A 41 0.17 2.52 6.82
N GLU A 42 -1.01 2.04 7.23
CA GLU A 42 -1.22 0.62 7.50
C GLU A 42 -0.99 -0.22 6.23
N MET A 43 -1.49 0.25 5.07
CA MET A 43 -1.29 -0.46 3.80
C MET A 43 0.18 -0.52 3.38
N VAL A 44 0.93 0.58 3.52
CA VAL A 44 2.34 0.60 3.08
C VAL A 44 3.27 -0.10 4.07
N GLU A 45 2.95 -0.10 5.36
CA GLU A 45 3.72 -0.82 6.38
C GLU A 45 3.64 -2.33 6.22
N ARG A 46 2.51 -2.85 5.72
CA ARG A 46 2.33 -4.27 5.39
C ARG A 46 3.34 -4.78 4.34
N PHE A 47 4.02 -3.89 3.62
CA PHE A 47 5.15 -4.26 2.79
C PHE A 47 6.23 -5.01 3.60
N LEU A 48 6.49 -4.59 4.84
CA LEU A 48 7.48 -5.22 5.72
C LEU A 48 7.06 -6.62 6.19
N ASP A 49 5.77 -6.94 6.11
CA ASP A 49 5.22 -8.26 6.45
C ASP A 49 5.26 -9.24 5.26
N LEU A 50 5.61 -8.79 4.05
CA LEU A 50 5.74 -9.64 2.87
C LEU A 50 7.06 -10.40 2.86
N ASP A 51 7.03 -11.61 2.29
CA ASP A 51 8.24 -12.38 2.00
C ASP A 51 9.14 -11.63 1.00
N GLU A 52 10.46 -11.88 1.07
CA GLU A 52 11.46 -11.22 0.23
C GLU A 52 11.16 -11.29 -1.27
N ASP A 53 10.79 -12.48 -1.77
CA ASP A 53 10.40 -12.66 -3.18
C ASP A 53 9.23 -11.74 -3.59
N LYS A 54 8.25 -11.55 -2.72
CA LYS A 54 7.09 -10.68 -3.00
C LYS A 54 7.47 -9.21 -2.94
N GLN A 55 8.38 -8.84 -2.03
CA GLN A 55 8.89 -7.48 -1.96
C GLN A 55 9.64 -7.09 -3.24
N GLU A 56 10.44 -8.00 -3.80
CA GLU A 56 11.08 -7.80 -5.11
C GLU A 56 10.06 -7.56 -6.22
N LEU A 57 9.03 -8.40 -6.32
CA LEU A 57 7.95 -8.26 -7.32
C LEU A 57 7.16 -6.95 -7.18
N VAL A 58 6.95 -6.50 -5.94
CA VAL A 58 6.27 -5.23 -5.65
C VAL A 58 7.13 -4.03 -6.07
N CYS A 59 8.43 -4.09 -5.80
CA CYS A 59 9.40 -3.04 -6.13
C CYS A 59 9.77 -2.99 -7.61
N GLU A 60 9.53 -4.06 -8.36
CA GLU A 60 9.84 -4.14 -9.79
C GLU A 60 9.17 -2.99 -10.57
N GLY A 61 10.02 -2.18 -11.23
CA GLY A 61 9.59 -1.05 -12.05
C GLY A 61 9.22 0.23 -11.29
N LEU A 62 9.38 0.28 -9.95
CA LEU A 62 9.15 1.49 -9.15
C LEU A 62 10.36 2.43 -9.11
N GLY A 63 11.57 1.92 -9.34
CA GLY A 63 12.81 2.69 -9.41
C GLY A 63 13.79 2.40 -8.26
N PRO A 64 13.38 2.57 -6.98
CA PRO A 64 14.22 2.23 -5.83
C PRO A 64 14.51 0.74 -5.72
N SER A 65 15.62 0.39 -5.06
CA SER A 65 15.88 -1.01 -4.70
C SER A 65 14.93 -1.47 -3.59
N VAL A 66 14.79 -2.78 -3.42
CA VAL A 66 14.01 -3.36 -2.30
C VAL A 66 14.57 -2.90 -0.95
N GLU A 67 15.89 -2.81 -0.82
CA GLU A 67 16.55 -2.34 0.40
C GLU A 67 16.21 -0.89 0.70
N ASP A 68 16.29 0.00 -0.30
CA ASP A 68 15.89 1.41 -0.14
C ASP A 68 14.42 1.52 0.30
N MET A 69 13.54 0.70 -0.28
CA MET A 69 12.13 0.67 0.08
C MET A 69 11.90 0.18 1.51
N ARG A 70 12.61 -0.88 1.94
CA ARG A 70 12.55 -1.35 3.33
C ARG A 70 13.00 -0.25 4.30
N ASN A 71 14.11 0.41 4.01
CA ASN A 71 14.63 1.51 4.82
C ASN A 71 13.61 2.64 4.94
N MET A 72 13.02 3.07 3.83
CA MET A 72 11.97 4.11 3.82
C MET A 72 10.74 3.71 4.65
N MET A 73 10.27 2.45 4.55
CA MET A 73 9.11 1.97 5.31
C MET A 73 9.42 1.88 6.81
N GLU A 74 10.62 1.43 7.18
CA GLU A 74 11.09 1.38 8.57
C GLU A 74 11.21 2.79 9.19
N GLU A 75 11.66 3.77 8.40
CA GLU A 75 11.69 5.18 8.83
C GLU A 75 10.27 5.70 9.10
N LEU A 76 9.32 5.45 8.19
CA LEU A 76 7.92 5.83 8.37
C LEU A 76 7.32 5.20 9.63
N ARG A 77 7.64 3.94 9.90
CA ARG A 77 7.19 3.22 11.10
C ARG A 77 7.69 3.83 12.41
N ARG A 78 8.85 4.49 12.40
CA ARG A 78 9.43 5.13 13.59
C ARG A 78 8.85 6.51 13.89
N MET A 79 8.04 7.07 12.99
CA MET A 79 7.47 8.41 13.14
C MET A 79 6.18 8.46 13.97
N HIS A 80 5.66 7.31 14.39
CA HIS A 80 4.44 7.17 15.19
C HIS A 80 4.70 6.41 16.49
#